data_AF-A0A7S0EU50-F1
#
_entry.id   AF-A0A7S0EU50-F1
#
_cell.length_a   1.000
_cell.length_b   1.000
_cell.length_c   1.000
_cell.angle_alpha   90.00
_cell.angle_beta   90.00
_cell.angle_gamma   90.00
#
_symmetry.space_group_name_H-M   'P 1'
#
loop_
_entity.id
_entity.type
_entity.pdbx_description
1 polymer ?
#
loop_
_entity_poly.entity_id
_entity_poly.type
_entity_poly.pdbx_seq_one_letter_code
_entity_poly.pdbx_strand_id
1 'polypeptide(L)'
;PPHATQLGVLKIRGATTASSNTQRDITDATVDLLQQLMKANKLDKDDVDELFFSVTPDLTASFAASAARRQLNMTTAVLWGGLEANVDGAPSRCIRVLVHARSRMKQESAVFKYLRGAAALRSAGETGGLEDQGRGRGDVGQSALDAVRRRGRILVGTTGDYPPFSRHCPGKDRSLCLGSEWGGSDVEMARLLASELGIEAEFVKTTWSNLMLDMVNRSIFDIALGGITDTLRRRRDSFFSEAYMWTGKTTLWECGGKCSGRGPFETLESLSEAGLRIAVNAGGTNE
;
A
#
# COMPACT_ATOMS: atom_id res chain seq x y z
N PRO A 1 -43.72 -9.02 15.55
CA PRO A 1 -43.14 -8.75 14.22
C PRO A 1 -41.61 -8.80 14.27
N PRO A 2 -40.94 -9.82 13.70
CA PRO A 2 -39.50 -9.93 13.79
C PRO A 2 -38.84 -8.87 12.88
N HIS A 3 -38.14 -7.94 13.54
CA HIS A 3 -37.09 -7.04 13.06
C HIS A 3 -37.26 -6.41 11.67
N ALA A 4 -37.96 -5.27 11.61
CA ALA A 4 -37.68 -4.28 10.56
C ALA A 4 -36.18 -3.95 10.60
N THR A 5 -35.44 -4.32 9.56
CA THR A 5 -34.00 -4.06 9.44
C THR A 5 -33.78 -2.55 9.43
N GLN A 6 -33.24 -2.01 10.52
CA GLN A 6 -32.99 -0.58 10.67
C GLN A 6 -31.98 -0.12 9.60
N LEU A 7 -32.26 1.00 8.92
CA LEU A 7 -31.34 1.62 7.97
C LEU A 7 -30.13 2.16 8.75
N GLY A 8 -28.94 1.71 8.36
CA GLY A 8 -27.65 2.20 8.88
C GLY A 8 -26.99 3.16 7.89
N VAL A 9 -25.84 3.72 8.30
CA VAL A 9 -25.00 4.54 7.42
C VAL A 9 -23.89 3.68 6.83
N LEU A 10 -23.88 3.58 5.51
CA LEU A 10 -22.86 2.92 4.70
C LEU A 10 -21.84 3.96 4.24
N LYS A 11 -20.57 3.74 4.58
CA LYS A 11 -19.45 4.62 4.24
C LYS A 11 -18.66 4.00 3.10
N ILE A 12 -18.54 4.68 1.97
CA ILE A 12 -17.94 4.11 0.75
C ILE A 12 -16.85 5.04 0.23
N ARG A 13 -15.67 4.47 -0.03
CA ARG A 13 -14.58 5.17 -0.72
C ARG A 13 -14.61 4.91 -2.22
N GLY A 14 -14.23 5.92 -2.98
CA GLY A 14 -13.85 5.73 -4.37
C GLY A 14 -12.83 6.73 -4.88
N ALA A 15 -12.18 6.38 -5.99
CA ALA A 15 -11.24 7.25 -6.67
C ALA A 15 -11.17 6.97 -8.18
N THR A 16 -10.81 7.98 -8.95
CA THR A 16 -10.55 7.90 -10.39
C THR A 16 -9.50 8.94 -10.79
N THR A 17 -8.96 8.85 -12.01
CA THR A 17 -8.18 9.93 -12.61
C THR A 17 -8.91 10.54 -13.81
N ALA A 18 -8.78 11.85 -14.02
CA ALA A 18 -9.20 12.52 -15.26
C ALA A 18 -8.09 12.40 -16.32
N SER A 19 -8.46 12.30 -17.60
CA SER A 19 -7.51 12.24 -18.72
C SER A 19 -6.73 13.55 -18.87
N SER A 20 -7.40 14.69 -18.72
CA SER A 20 -6.81 16.04 -18.76
C SER A 20 -7.47 16.98 -17.73
N ASN A 21 -6.84 18.14 -17.48
CA ASN A 21 -7.43 19.20 -16.65
C ASN A 21 -8.41 20.05 -17.47
N THR A 22 -9.55 19.45 -17.85
CA THR A 22 -10.66 20.13 -18.52
C THR A 22 -11.96 19.86 -17.79
N GLN A 23 -12.94 20.77 -17.91
CA GLN A 23 -14.24 20.60 -17.26
C GLN A 23 -14.93 19.30 -17.67
N ARG A 24 -14.85 18.95 -18.96
CA ARG A 24 -15.42 17.73 -19.51
C ARG A 24 -14.81 16.50 -18.86
N ASP A 25 -13.49 16.37 -18.89
CA ASP A 25 -12.81 15.16 -18.40
C ASP A 25 -12.98 14.97 -16.89
N ILE A 26 -12.98 16.05 -16.10
CA ILE A 26 -13.27 16.00 -14.67
C ILE A 26 -14.71 15.54 -14.43
N THR A 27 -15.66 16.07 -15.20
CA THR A 27 -17.09 15.72 -15.09
C THR A 27 -17.31 14.26 -15.45
N ASP A 28 -16.83 13.82 -16.62
CA ASP A 28 -17.00 12.47 -17.14
C ASP A 28 -16.37 11.44 -16.21
N ALA A 29 -15.17 11.74 -15.67
CA ALA A 29 -14.52 10.85 -14.70
C ALA A 29 -15.31 10.74 -13.39
N THR A 30 -15.82 11.87 -12.87
CA THR A 30 -16.60 11.90 -11.63
C THR A 30 -17.93 11.17 -11.76
N VAL A 31 -18.66 11.40 -12.86
CA VAL A 31 -19.95 10.74 -13.13
C VAL A 31 -19.78 9.24 -13.20
N ASP A 32 -18.79 8.75 -13.96
CA ASP A 32 -18.50 7.33 -14.08
C ASP A 32 -18.16 6.70 -12.72
N LEU A 33 -17.34 7.37 -11.91
CA LEU A 33 -17.01 6.90 -10.56
C LEU A 33 -18.26 6.74 -9.68
N LEU A 34 -19.10 7.79 -9.60
CA LEU A 34 -20.30 7.78 -8.77
C LEU A 34 -21.30 6.72 -9.23
N GLN A 35 -21.54 6.60 -10.55
CA GLN A 35 -22.42 5.57 -11.10
C GLN A 35 -21.95 4.15 -10.76
N GLN A 36 -20.64 3.89 -10.86
CA GLN A 36 -20.08 2.58 -10.51
C GLN A 36 -20.16 2.28 -9.01
N LEU A 37 -19.96 3.29 -8.14
CA LEU A 37 -20.12 3.16 -6.70
C LEU A 37 -21.57 2.86 -6.31
N MET A 38 -22.52 3.65 -6.83
CA MET A 38 -23.95 3.48 -6.58
C MET A 38 -24.43 2.10 -7.04
N LYS A 39 -24.09 1.72 -8.28
CA LYS A 39 -24.43 0.40 -8.83
C LYS A 39 -23.87 -0.74 -7.99
N ALA A 40 -22.62 -0.65 -7.55
CA ALA A 40 -21.98 -1.72 -6.78
C ALA A 40 -22.52 -1.86 -5.36
N ASN A 41 -23.04 -0.78 -4.78
CA ASN A 41 -23.59 -0.76 -3.42
C ASN A 41 -25.13 -0.73 -3.39
N LYS A 42 -25.78 -0.93 -4.54
CA LYS A 42 -27.25 -0.94 -4.68
C LYS A 42 -27.90 0.31 -4.08
N LEU A 43 -27.29 1.47 -4.32
CA LEU A 43 -27.77 2.77 -3.83
C LEU A 43 -28.48 3.53 -4.97
N ASP A 44 -29.58 4.18 -4.63
CA ASP A 44 -30.18 5.26 -5.42
C ASP A 44 -29.53 6.61 -5.04
N LYS A 45 -29.70 7.63 -5.88
CA LYS A 45 -29.23 8.99 -5.58
C LYS A 45 -29.86 9.56 -4.32
N ASP A 46 -31.09 9.13 -4.01
CA ASP A 46 -31.84 9.60 -2.85
C ASP A 46 -31.43 8.90 -1.54
N ASP A 47 -30.62 7.85 -1.62
CA ASP A 47 -30.02 7.19 -0.46
C ASP A 47 -28.76 7.91 0.05
N VAL A 48 -28.14 8.77 -0.77
CA VAL A 48 -26.89 9.45 -0.45
C VAL A 48 -27.15 10.73 0.32
N ASP A 49 -26.62 10.81 1.54
CA ASP A 49 -26.77 11.97 2.41
C ASP A 49 -25.62 12.98 2.19
N GLU A 50 -24.39 12.48 1.99
CA GLU A 50 -23.20 13.31 1.90
C GLU A 50 -22.16 12.74 0.92
N LEU A 51 -21.53 13.65 0.17
CA LEU A 51 -20.37 13.37 -0.68
C LEU A 51 -19.24 14.35 -0.36
N PHE A 52 -18.13 13.84 0.16
CA PHE A 52 -16.89 14.59 0.34
C PHE A 52 -15.91 14.26 -0.78
N PHE A 53 -15.54 15.26 -1.58
CA PHE A 53 -14.59 15.12 -2.68
C PHE A 53 -13.22 15.68 -2.30
N SER A 54 -12.16 15.02 -2.76
CA SER A 54 -10.83 15.63 -2.87
C SER A 54 -10.29 15.51 -4.29
N VAL A 55 -9.56 16.53 -4.74
CA VAL A 55 -8.88 16.52 -6.04
C VAL A 55 -7.42 16.91 -5.89
N THR A 56 -6.53 16.31 -6.67
CA THR A 56 -5.12 16.71 -6.67
C THR A 56 -4.96 18.14 -7.20
N PRO A 57 -3.93 18.90 -6.76
CA PRO A 57 -3.79 20.32 -7.10
C PRO A 57 -3.64 20.63 -8.60
N ASP A 58 -3.32 19.63 -9.41
CA ASP A 58 -3.22 19.72 -10.86
C ASP A 58 -4.58 19.66 -11.60
N LEU A 59 -5.70 19.54 -10.88
CA LEU A 59 -7.06 19.71 -11.40
C LEU A 59 -7.70 21.01 -10.92
N THR A 60 -7.87 21.95 -11.83
CA THR A 60 -8.38 23.30 -11.55
C THR A 60 -9.53 23.73 -12.46
N ALA A 61 -9.82 22.98 -13.53
CA ALA A 61 -10.79 23.37 -14.55
C ALA A 61 -12.26 23.21 -14.14
N SER A 62 -12.57 22.44 -13.09
CA SER A 62 -13.94 22.30 -12.57
C SER A 62 -14.00 21.67 -11.19
N PHE A 63 -15.09 21.93 -10.46
CA PHE A 63 -15.40 21.26 -9.20
C PHE A 63 -16.03 19.89 -9.47
N ALA A 64 -15.41 18.81 -8.98
CA ALA A 64 -15.96 17.44 -9.08
C ALA A 64 -17.38 17.34 -8.49
N ALA A 65 -17.63 17.99 -7.35
CA ALA A 65 -18.94 18.05 -6.71
C ALA A 65 -20.06 18.57 -7.64
N SER A 66 -19.73 19.46 -8.58
CA SER A 66 -20.72 20.00 -9.52
C SER A 66 -21.27 18.93 -10.47
N ALA A 67 -20.50 17.88 -10.76
CA ALA A 67 -20.92 16.77 -11.59
C ALA A 67 -22.05 15.97 -10.93
N ALA A 68 -21.95 15.70 -9.62
CA ALA A 68 -23.00 15.01 -8.86
C ALA A 68 -24.33 15.79 -8.89
N ARG A 69 -24.27 17.12 -8.74
CA ARG A 69 -25.46 17.97 -8.76
C ARG A 69 -26.06 18.11 -10.16
N ARG A 70 -25.24 18.38 -11.18
CA ARG A 70 -25.69 18.76 -12.52
C ARG A 70 -25.97 17.57 -13.43
N GLN A 71 -25.22 16.48 -13.30
CA GLN A 71 -25.33 15.32 -14.20
C GLN A 71 -26.10 14.16 -13.57
N LEU A 72 -26.07 14.03 -12.24
CA LEU A 72 -26.74 12.93 -11.52
C LEU A 72 -27.97 13.38 -10.72
N ASN A 73 -28.31 14.67 -10.77
CA ASN A 73 -29.47 15.24 -10.07
C ASN A 73 -29.50 14.93 -8.56
N MET A 74 -28.34 14.91 -7.91
CA MET A 74 -28.20 14.71 -6.46
C MET A 74 -28.43 16.03 -5.73
N THR A 75 -29.68 16.46 -5.64
CA THR A 75 -30.08 17.79 -5.14
C THR A 75 -30.17 17.88 -3.63
N THR A 76 -30.47 16.76 -2.96
CA THR A 76 -30.63 16.66 -1.50
C THR A 76 -29.33 16.33 -0.77
N ALA A 77 -28.40 15.66 -1.43
CA ALA A 77 -27.09 15.34 -0.87
C ALA A 77 -26.28 16.61 -0.58
N VAL A 78 -25.66 16.66 0.60
CA VAL A 78 -24.67 17.67 0.96
C VAL A 78 -23.37 17.35 0.23
N LEU A 79 -22.86 18.32 -0.52
CA LEU A 79 -21.66 18.15 -1.34
C LEU A 79 -20.59 19.10 -0.84
N TRP A 80 -19.40 18.58 -0.53
CA TRP A 80 -18.24 19.37 -0.17
C TRP A 80 -17.01 18.89 -0.94
N GLY A 81 -16.09 19.81 -1.26
CA GLY A 81 -14.86 19.50 -1.98
C GLY A 81 -13.65 20.19 -1.37
N GLY A 82 -12.48 19.54 -1.45
CA GLY A 82 -11.20 20.09 -1.04
C GLY A 82 -10.05 19.73 -1.97
N LEU A 83 -8.89 20.33 -1.74
CA LEU A 83 -7.65 19.90 -2.36
C LEU A 83 -7.08 18.71 -1.58
N GLU A 84 -6.57 17.73 -2.33
CA GLU A 84 -5.80 16.63 -1.79
C GLU A 84 -4.36 17.08 -1.49
N ALA A 85 -3.72 16.40 -0.53
CA ALA A 85 -2.30 16.60 -0.29
C ALA A 85 -1.47 16.41 -1.57
N ASN A 86 -0.55 17.35 -1.84
CA ASN A 86 0.38 17.24 -2.95
C ASN A 86 1.57 16.36 -2.56
N VAL A 87 1.47 15.07 -2.86
CA VAL A 87 2.50 14.09 -2.50
C VAL A 87 3.24 13.64 -3.75
N ASP A 88 4.56 13.79 -3.77
CA ASP A 88 5.40 13.34 -4.89
C ASP A 88 5.16 11.87 -5.21
N GLY A 89 4.92 11.55 -6.49
CA GLY A 89 4.62 10.19 -6.95
C GLY A 89 3.18 9.72 -6.70
N ALA A 90 2.32 10.51 -6.06
CA ALA A 90 0.89 10.22 -6.01
C ALA A 90 0.24 10.34 -7.41
N PRO A 91 -0.88 9.65 -7.68
CA PRO A 91 -1.55 9.74 -8.97
C PRO A 91 -1.93 11.18 -9.32
N SER A 92 -1.37 11.70 -10.42
CA SER A 92 -1.75 12.99 -10.99
C SER A 92 -3.20 12.98 -11.45
N ARG A 93 -3.85 14.14 -11.46
CA ARG A 93 -5.23 14.33 -11.92
C ARG A 93 -6.23 13.39 -11.25
N CYS A 94 -6.05 13.13 -9.96
CA CYS A 94 -6.86 12.18 -9.21
C CYS A 94 -8.03 12.89 -8.52
N ILE A 95 -9.20 12.27 -8.61
CA ILE A 95 -10.44 12.67 -7.95
C ILE A 95 -10.80 11.54 -6.98
N ARG A 96 -11.02 11.86 -5.71
CA ARG A 96 -11.46 10.92 -4.68
C ARG A 96 -12.79 11.35 -4.10
N VAL A 97 -13.56 10.39 -3.63
CA VAL A 97 -14.83 10.63 -2.95
C VAL A 97 -14.97 9.72 -1.73
N LEU A 98 -15.49 10.27 -0.64
CA LEU A 98 -16.10 9.55 0.47
C LEU A 98 -17.61 9.77 0.41
N VAL A 99 -18.37 8.69 0.41
CA VAL A 99 -19.82 8.68 0.35
C VAL A 99 -20.38 8.22 1.68
N HIS A 100 -21.31 8.98 2.24
CA HIS A 100 -22.19 8.52 3.32
C HIS A 100 -23.59 8.32 2.76
N ALA A 101 -24.10 7.10 2.83
CA ALA A 101 -25.41 6.73 2.30
C ALA A 101 -26.21 5.90 3.31
N ARG A 102 -27.52 6.06 3.30
CA ARG A 102 -28.44 5.20 4.04
C ARG A 102 -28.55 3.86 3.34
N SER A 103 -28.30 2.78 4.06
CA SER A 103 -28.39 1.43 3.49
C SER A 103 -28.77 0.40 4.53
N ARG A 104 -29.35 -0.71 4.06
CA ARG A 104 -29.54 -1.93 4.85
C ARG A 104 -28.33 -2.85 4.77
N MET A 105 -27.38 -2.57 3.89
CA MET A 105 -26.13 -3.31 3.81
C MET A 105 -25.29 -3.08 5.07
N LYS A 106 -24.61 -4.14 5.51
CA LYS A 106 -23.57 -4.00 6.53
C LYS A 106 -22.33 -3.34 5.93
N GLN A 107 -21.57 -2.66 6.76
CA GLN A 107 -20.38 -1.90 6.34
C GLN A 107 -19.31 -2.79 5.69
N GLU A 108 -19.19 -4.04 6.14
CA GLU A 108 -18.21 -5.02 5.63
C GLU A 108 -18.53 -5.47 4.21
N SER A 109 -19.78 -5.30 3.76
CA SER A 109 -20.24 -5.59 2.40
C SER A 109 -20.10 -4.39 1.46
N ALA A 110 -19.61 -3.25 1.95
CA ALA A 110 -19.41 -2.06 1.12
C ALA A 110 -18.39 -2.33 0.00
N VAL A 111 -18.73 -1.92 -1.22
CA VAL A 111 -17.86 -2.09 -2.39
C VAL A 111 -17.22 -0.75 -2.74
N PHE A 112 -15.91 -0.63 -2.52
CA PHE A 112 -15.15 0.53 -2.95
C PHE A 112 -14.76 0.43 -4.43
N LYS A 113 -14.68 1.56 -5.14
CA LYS A 113 -14.31 1.60 -6.56
C LYS A 113 -13.12 2.51 -6.81
N TYR A 114 -12.12 1.96 -7.47
CA TYR A 114 -10.90 2.66 -7.85
C TYR A 114 -10.68 2.45 -9.34
N LEU A 115 -10.84 3.52 -10.12
CA LEU A 115 -10.93 3.48 -11.57
C LEU A 115 -9.71 4.13 -12.21
N ARG A 116 -9.42 3.74 -13.46
CA ARG A 116 -8.37 4.36 -14.29
C ARG A 116 -7.02 4.38 -13.54
N GLY A 117 -6.30 5.50 -13.57
CA GLY A 117 -5.02 5.67 -12.88
C GLY A 117 -5.10 5.62 -11.34
N ALA A 118 -6.29 5.56 -10.76
CA ALA A 118 -6.48 5.41 -9.33
C ALA A 118 -6.60 3.95 -8.86
N ALA A 119 -6.60 2.97 -9.78
CA ALA A 119 -6.73 1.54 -9.45
C ALA A 119 -5.70 1.05 -8.43
N ALA A 120 -4.47 1.60 -8.48
CA ALA A 120 -3.41 1.30 -7.51
C ALA A 120 -3.79 1.64 -6.06
N LEU A 121 -4.69 2.59 -5.84
CA LEU A 121 -5.12 3.03 -4.50
C LEU A 121 -6.04 2.01 -3.80
N ARG A 122 -6.64 1.05 -4.53
CA ARG A 122 -7.48 -0.01 -3.94
C ARG A 122 -6.74 -0.85 -2.91
N SER A 123 -5.44 -0.95 -3.10
CA SER A 123 -4.54 -1.72 -2.27
C SER A 123 -4.26 -1.03 -0.93
N ALA A 124 -4.37 0.30 -0.83
CA ALA A 124 -3.86 1.01 0.34
C ALA A 124 -4.77 1.00 1.60
N GLY A 125 -5.95 0.35 1.59
CA GLY A 125 -6.89 0.42 2.72
C GLY A 125 -7.94 -0.70 2.80
N GLU A 126 -7.71 -1.58 3.79
CA GLU A 126 -8.64 -2.46 4.53
C GLU A 126 -9.28 -3.73 3.93
N THR A 127 -9.24 -4.74 4.81
CA THR A 127 -9.81 -6.07 4.86
C THR A 127 -11.33 -6.05 5.08
N GLY A 128 -12.10 -6.79 4.27
CA GLY A 128 -13.52 -7.01 4.50
C GLY A 128 -14.07 -8.22 3.73
N GLY A 129 -14.34 -9.30 4.46
CA GLY A 129 -15.37 -10.32 4.22
C GLY A 129 -15.39 -11.08 2.89
N LEU A 130 -14.79 -12.27 2.88
CA LEU A 130 -15.08 -13.34 1.93
C LEU A 130 -16.41 -14.03 2.30
N GLU A 131 -17.32 -14.19 1.34
CA GLU A 131 -18.02 -15.46 1.12
C GLU A 131 -18.52 -15.55 -0.33
N ASP A 132 -18.07 -16.61 -0.99
CA ASP A 132 -18.45 -17.09 -2.32
C ASP A 132 -19.80 -17.80 -2.23
N GLN A 133 -20.76 -17.46 -3.11
CA GLN A 133 -21.61 -18.44 -3.78
C GLN A 133 -22.05 -17.96 -5.17
N GLY A 134 -21.25 -18.37 -6.17
CA GLY A 134 -21.75 -19.04 -7.38
C GLY A 134 -22.84 -18.36 -8.22
N ARG A 135 -22.43 -17.58 -9.22
CA ARG A 135 -22.74 -17.79 -10.65
C ARG A 135 -22.25 -16.63 -11.50
N GLY A 136 -21.42 -16.96 -12.48
CA GLY A 136 -21.09 -16.08 -13.60
C GLY A 136 -19.59 -15.97 -13.82
N ARG A 137 -19.03 -16.89 -14.62
CA ARG A 137 -17.72 -16.76 -15.25
C ARG A 137 -17.64 -15.41 -15.97
N GLY A 138 -17.05 -14.43 -15.31
CA GLY A 138 -16.46 -13.23 -15.90
C GLY A 138 -15.04 -13.17 -15.37
N ASP A 139 -14.07 -13.13 -16.26
CA ASP A 139 -12.64 -13.29 -16.00
C ASP A 139 -12.16 -12.53 -14.75
N VAL A 140 -11.82 -13.28 -13.71
CA VAL A 140 -11.23 -12.80 -12.46
C VAL A 140 -9.75 -12.63 -12.77
N GLY A 141 -9.26 -11.39 -12.84
CA GLY A 141 -7.82 -11.15 -12.82
C GLY A 141 -7.21 -11.92 -11.64
N GLN A 142 -6.23 -12.78 -11.91
CA GLN A 142 -5.64 -13.70 -10.92
C GLN A 142 -5.10 -12.92 -9.71
N SER A 143 -5.41 -13.39 -8.49
CA SER A 143 -4.77 -12.82 -7.31
C SER A 143 -3.27 -13.14 -7.30
N ALA A 144 -2.46 -12.32 -6.61
CA ALA A 144 -1.03 -12.57 -6.49
C ALA A 144 -0.74 -13.94 -5.86
N LEU A 145 -1.54 -14.35 -4.87
CA LEU A 145 -1.41 -15.66 -4.22
C LEU A 145 -1.76 -16.81 -5.18
N ASP A 146 -2.78 -16.66 -6.02
CA ASP A 146 -3.13 -17.68 -7.03
C ASP A 146 -2.04 -17.80 -8.10
N ALA A 147 -1.39 -16.69 -8.46
CA ALA A 147 -0.24 -16.70 -9.35
C ALA A 147 0.94 -17.45 -8.74
N VAL A 148 1.26 -17.17 -7.48
CA VAL A 148 2.32 -17.84 -6.71
C VAL A 148 2.04 -19.35 -6.56
N ARG A 149 0.83 -19.72 -6.12
CA ARG A 149 0.42 -21.12 -5.94
C ARG A 149 0.49 -21.92 -7.24
N ARG A 150 -0.04 -21.37 -8.34
CA ARG A 150 0.01 -22.02 -9.66
C ARG A 150 1.42 -22.13 -10.21
N ARG A 151 2.28 -21.15 -9.93
CA ARG A 151 3.70 -21.20 -10.32
C ARG A 151 4.49 -22.24 -9.50
N GLY A 152 3.97 -22.65 -8.35
CA GLY A 152 4.63 -23.61 -7.45
C GLY A 152 5.83 -23.02 -6.69
N ARG A 153 6.07 -21.72 -6.81
CA ARG A 153 7.17 -21.01 -6.13
C ARG A 153 6.84 -19.54 -5.87
N ILE A 154 7.30 -19.02 -4.75
CA ILE A 154 7.31 -17.60 -4.40
C ILE A 154 8.70 -17.01 -4.66
N LEU A 155 8.76 -15.90 -5.37
CA LEU A 155 9.96 -15.12 -5.63
C LEU A 155 10.13 -14.10 -4.50
N VAL A 156 11.29 -14.13 -3.86
CA VAL A 156 11.59 -13.36 -2.65
C VAL A 156 12.76 -12.43 -2.92
N GLY A 157 12.48 -11.13 -3.01
CA GLY A 157 13.49 -10.09 -3.15
C GLY A 157 14.25 -9.84 -1.85
N THR A 158 15.59 -9.90 -1.89
CA THR A 158 16.42 -9.50 -0.74
C THR A 158 17.78 -8.99 -1.20
N THR A 159 18.41 -8.12 -0.41
CA THR A 159 19.72 -7.54 -0.74
C THR A 159 20.87 -8.52 -0.53
N GLY A 160 20.73 -9.42 0.45
CA GLY A 160 21.74 -10.43 0.80
C GLY A 160 23.00 -9.87 1.43
N ASP A 161 22.98 -8.63 1.90
CA ASP A 161 24.13 -7.92 2.49
C ASP A 161 23.88 -7.48 3.94
N TYR A 162 22.80 -7.96 4.57
CA TYR A 162 22.33 -7.47 5.86
C TYR A 162 22.16 -8.58 6.92
N PRO A 163 23.25 -9.20 7.39
CA PRO A 163 23.19 -10.17 8.48
C PRO A 163 22.74 -9.48 9.80
N PRO A 164 22.00 -10.20 10.68
CA PRO A 164 21.63 -11.62 10.58
C PRO A 164 20.37 -11.90 9.74
N PHE A 165 19.75 -10.88 9.13
CA PHE A 165 18.47 -10.99 8.43
C PHE A 165 18.59 -11.66 7.07
N SER A 166 19.51 -11.20 6.24
CA SER A 166 19.77 -11.75 4.91
C SER A 166 21.25 -11.77 4.58
N ARG A 167 21.70 -12.86 3.98
CA ARG A 167 23.05 -13.03 3.48
C ARG A 167 23.02 -13.85 2.21
N HIS A 168 23.71 -13.35 1.19
CA HIS A 168 24.00 -14.08 -0.03
C HIS A 168 25.42 -14.66 0.09
N CYS A 169 25.55 -15.98 -0.06
CA CYS A 169 26.82 -16.70 -0.04
C CYS A 169 27.12 -17.27 -1.44
N PRO A 170 27.53 -16.42 -2.40
CA PRO A 170 27.86 -16.89 -3.73
C PRO A 170 29.14 -17.74 -3.67
N GLY A 171 29.12 -18.89 -4.36
CA GLY A 171 30.29 -19.76 -4.48
C GLY A 171 30.23 -21.03 -3.62
N LYS A 172 31.41 -21.63 -3.39
CA LYS A 172 31.54 -22.95 -2.76
C LYS A 172 31.50 -22.91 -1.23
N ASP A 173 32.00 -21.83 -0.63
CA ASP A 173 31.89 -21.65 0.82
C ASP A 173 30.52 -21.06 1.18
N ARG A 174 29.70 -21.91 1.81
CA ARG A 174 28.33 -21.61 2.23
C ARG A 174 28.15 -21.73 3.73
N SER A 175 29.26 -21.76 4.49
CA SER A 175 29.25 -21.95 5.95
C SER A 175 28.39 -20.90 6.66
N LEU A 176 28.47 -19.63 6.22
CA LEU A 176 27.70 -18.51 6.78
C LEU A 176 26.22 -18.49 6.37
N CYS A 177 25.81 -19.38 5.46
CA CYS A 177 24.45 -19.51 4.97
C CYS A 177 23.90 -20.93 5.20
N LEU A 178 24.42 -21.65 6.21
CA LEU A 178 23.99 -22.99 6.59
C LEU A 178 23.99 -23.98 5.40
N GLY A 179 25.01 -23.91 4.54
CA GLY A 179 25.17 -24.77 3.38
C GLY A 179 24.34 -24.36 2.15
N SER A 180 23.52 -23.32 2.26
CA SER A 180 22.69 -22.78 1.17
C SER A 180 23.32 -21.54 0.52
N GLU A 181 22.82 -21.16 -0.66
CA GLU A 181 23.25 -19.91 -1.34
C GLU A 181 22.72 -18.65 -0.64
N TRP A 182 21.64 -18.81 0.14
CA TRP A 182 21.00 -17.76 0.92
C TRP A 182 20.88 -18.19 2.38
N GLY A 183 21.16 -17.27 3.30
CA GLY A 183 21.03 -17.49 4.75
C GLY A 183 20.55 -16.25 5.50
N GLY A 184 20.19 -16.44 6.76
CA GLY A 184 19.66 -15.38 7.63
C GLY A 184 18.25 -15.68 8.14
N SER A 185 17.82 -14.95 9.16
CA SER A 185 16.52 -15.16 9.82
C SER A 185 15.34 -14.96 8.86
N ASP A 186 15.40 -13.93 8.01
CA ASP A 186 14.30 -13.58 7.13
C ASP A 186 14.25 -14.52 5.92
N VAL A 187 15.42 -15.00 5.48
CA VAL A 187 15.52 -16.06 4.48
C VAL A 187 14.85 -17.33 4.98
N GLU A 188 15.09 -17.71 6.23
CA GLU A 188 14.48 -18.90 6.81
C GLU A 188 12.97 -18.72 7.03
N MET A 189 12.53 -17.54 7.45
CA MET A 189 11.12 -17.20 7.54
C MET A 189 10.41 -17.34 6.18
N ALA A 190 11.06 -16.92 5.09
CA ALA A 190 10.51 -17.06 3.74
C ALA A 190 10.36 -18.53 3.32
N ARG A 191 11.32 -19.38 3.69
CA ARG A 191 11.25 -20.83 3.44
C ARG A 191 10.13 -21.49 4.22
N LEU A 192 9.97 -21.13 5.50
CA LEU A 192 8.88 -21.63 6.33
C LEU A 192 7.51 -21.22 5.76
N LEU A 193 7.37 -19.96 5.33
CA LEU A 193 6.16 -19.48 4.66
C LEU A 193 5.87 -20.28 3.38
N ALA A 194 6.87 -20.51 2.54
CA ALA A 194 6.71 -21.27 1.30
C ALA A 194 6.32 -22.73 1.59
N SER A 195 6.95 -23.36 2.58
CA SER A 195 6.63 -24.72 3.03
C SER A 195 5.17 -24.84 3.49
N GLU A 196 4.68 -23.89 4.29
CA GLU A 196 3.29 -23.87 4.76
C GLU A 196 2.29 -23.69 3.61
N LEU A 197 2.71 -22.98 2.56
CA LEU A 197 1.93 -22.79 1.34
C LEU A 197 2.04 -23.98 0.36
N GLY A 198 2.88 -24.98 0.64
CA GLY A 198 3.13 -26.13 -0.23
C GLY A 198 3.87 -25.77 -1.53
N ILE A 199 4.72 -24.73 -1.50
CA ILE A 199 5.48 -24.21 -2.64
C ILE A 199 6.95 -23.99 -2.27
N GLU A 200 7.80 -23.69 -3.27
CA GLU A 200 9.21 -23.38 -3.05
C GLU A 200 9.47 -21.88 -2.88
N ALA A 201 10.52 -21.50 -2.13
CA ALA A 201 11.01 -20.13 -2.06
C ALA A 201 12.24 -19.97 -2.96
N GLU A 202 12.17 -19.06 -3.92
CA GLU A 202 13.29 -18.66 -4.78
C GLU A 202 13.69 -17.23 -4.49
N PHE A 203 14.98 -17.01 -4.21
CA PHE A 203 15.49 -15.72 -3.79
C PHE A 203 16.06 -14.94 -4.98
N VAL A 204 15.64 -13.68 -5.08
CA VAL A 204 16.07 -12.75 -6.13
C VAL A 204 16.90 -11.66 -5.48
N LYS A 205 18.14 -11.48 -5.96
CA LYS A 205 19.03 -10.45 -5.45
C LYS A 205 18.58 -9.06 -5.93
N THR A 206 18.49 -8.11 -5.01
CA THR A 206 18.30 -6.68 -5.29
C THR A 206 19.32 -5.84 -4.49
N THR A 207 19.13 -4.52 -4.41
CA THR A 207 19.94 -3.58 -3.63
C THR A 207 19.01 -2.67 -2.83
N TRP A 208 19.51 -2.05 -1.76
CA TRP A 208 18.71 -1.14 -0.93
C TRP A 208 18.11 0.03 -1.72
N SER A 209 18.87 0.62 -2.65
CA SER A 209 18.41 1.72 -3.50
C SER A 209 17.30 1.30 -4.48
N ASN A 210 17.33 0.05 -4.96
CA ASN A 210 16.36 -0.44 -5.95
C ASN A 210 15.20 -1.22 -5.32
N LEU A 211 15.30 -1.62 -4.06
CA LEU A 211 14.39 -2.55 -3.39
C LEU A 211 12.91 -2.21 -3.60
N MET A 212 12.54 -0.94 -3.40
CA MET A 212 11.14 -0.50 -3.57
C MET A 212 10.72 -0.45 -5.04
N LEU A 213 11.62 -0.03 -5.94
CA LEU A 213 11.36 0.00 -7.38
C LEU A 213 11.17 -1.42 -7.92
N ASP A 214 11.99 -2.36 -7.46
CA ASP A 214 11.89 -3.76 -7.84
C ASP A 214 10.63 -4.41 -7.27
N MET A 215 10.25 -4.08 -6.02
CA MET A 215 9.04 -4.60 -5.37
C MET A 215 7.75 -4.17 -6.08
N VAL A 216 7.66 -2.91 -6.54
CA VAL A 216 6.47 -2.46 -7.28
C VAL A 216 6.38 -3.10 -8.67
N ASN A 217 7.51 -3.56 -9.22
CA ASN A 217 7.54 -4.37 -10.42
C ASN A 217 7.36 -5.85 -10.08
N ARG A 218 6.10 -6.27 -9.98
CA ARG A 218 5.68 -7.65 -9.66
C ARG A 218 6.18 -8.74 -10.62
N SER A 219 6.90 -8.38 -11.69
CA SER A 219 7.58 -9.34 -12.56
C SER A 219 8.95 -9.76 -12.04
N ILE A 220 9.50 -9.06 -11.03
CA ILE A 220 10.83 -9.32 -10.47
C ILE A 220 10.74 -10.27 -9.26
N PHE A 221 9.96 -9.90 -8.24
CA PHE A 221 9.65 -10.78 -7.10
C PHE A 221 8.26 -10.47 -6.52
N ASP A 222 7.69 -11.41 -5.75
CA ASP A 222 6.34 -11.25 -5.20
C ASP A 222 6.35 -10.60 -3.81
N ILE A 223 7.39 -10.86 -3.02
CA ILE A 223 7.60 -10.27 -1.68
C ILE A 223 9.05 -9.82 -1.51
N ALA A 224 9.27 -8.86 -0.62
CA ALA A 224 10.59 -8.39 -0.22
C ALA A 224 10.85 -8.69 1.26
N LEU A 225 12.08 -9.11 1.61
CA LEU A 225 12.49 -9.46 2.98
C LEU A 225 13.95 -9.03 3.24
N GLY A 226 14.32 -8.90 4.52
CA GLY A 226 15.68 -8.53 4.95
C GLY A 226 15.73 -7.28 5.83
N GLY A 227 14.90 -7.19 6.87
CA GLY A 227 14.92 -6.07 7.83
C GLY A 227 14.41 -4.73 7.25
N ILE A 228 13.41 -4.79 6.36
CA ILE A 228 12.85 -3.61 5.68
C ILE A 228 12.01 -2.80 6.66
N THR A 229 12.47 -1.58 6.98
CA THR A 229 11.71 -0.65 7.82
C THR A 229 10.38 -0.27 7.19
N ASP A 230 9.33 -0.43 7.98
CA ASP A 230 8.00 0.04 7.65
C ASP A 230 7.90 1.56 7.84
N THR A 231 7.80 2.29 6.73
CA THR A 231 7.63 3.74 6.73
C THR A 231 6.40 4.12 5.91
N LEU A 232 5.79 5.26 6.23
CA LEU A 232 4.65 5.78 5.45
C LEU A 232 4.98 5.91 3.95
N ARG A 233 6.22 6.31 3.62
CA ARG A 233 6.69 6.42 2.24
C ARG A 233 6.72 5.06 1.53
N ARG A 234 7.14 3.98 2.21
CA ARG A 234 7.15 2.63 1.61
C ARG A 234 5.76 2.01 1.56
N ARG A 235 4.93 2.23 2.60
CA ARG A 235 3.51 1.82 2.62
C ARG A 235 2.67 2.43 1.51
N ARG A 236 3.08 3.59 0.97
CA ARG A 236 2.46 4.19 -0.21
C ARG A 236 2.49 3.25 -1.43
N ASP A 237 3.60 2.53 -1.60
CA ASP A 237 3.90 1.79 -2.83
C ASP A 237 3.81 0.26 -2.65
N SER A 238 3.85 -0.25 -1.41
CA SER A 238 3.81 -1.68 -1.13
C SER A 238 3.12 -2.00 0.19
N PHE A 239 2.53 -3.19 0.26
CA PHE A 239 2.00 -3.73 1.51
C PHE A 239 3.13 -4.21 2.42
N PHE A 240 2.90 -4.08 3.72
CA PHE A 240 3.77 -4.62 4.76
C PHE A 240 3.00 -5.65 5.57
N SER A 241 3.72 -6.67 6.06
CA SER A 241 3.19 -7.56 7.08
C SER A 241 2.96 -6.78 8.38
N GLU A 242 2.34 -7.43 9.36
CA GLU A 242 2.52 -6.99 10.74
C GLU A 242 4.02 -7.04 11.09
N ALA A 243 4.46 -6.05 11.86
CA ALA A 243 5.86 -5.96 12.26
C ALA A 243 6.20 -7.10 13.22
N TYR A 244 7.12 -7.97 12.82
CA TYR A 244 7.58 -9.10 13.63
C TYR A 244 8.83 -8.78 14.47
N MET A 245 9.43 -7.60 14.30
CA MET A 245 10.60 -7.15 15.06
C MET A 245 10.66 -5.63 15.19
N TRP A 246 11.14 -5.17 16.34
CA TRP A 246 11.46 -3.77 16.61
C TRP A 246 12.97 -3.64 16.87
N THR A 247 13.63 -2.75 16.14
CA THR A 247 15.08 -2.51 16.26
C THR A 247 15.37 -1.03 16.51
N GLY A 248 16.36 -0.73 17.34
CA GLY A 248 16.88 0.62 17.56
C GLY A 248 18.15 0.91 16.75
N LYS A 249 18.65 2.14 16.87
CA LYS A 249 19.98 2.52 16.38
C LYS A 249 20.95 2.56 17.54
N THR A 250 22.17 2.08 17.32
CA THR A 250 23.27 2.18 18.27
C THR A 250 24.41 2.93 17.60
N THR A 251 24.91 3.97 18.26
CA THR A 251 26.09 4.70 17.83
C THR A 251 27.34 3.91 18.19
N LEU A 252 28.24 3.75 17.22
CA LEU A 252 29.58 3.23 17.45
C LEU A 252 30.55 4.37 17.20
N TRP A 253 31.44 4.64 18.16
CA TRP A 253 32.51 5.62 18.01
C TRP A 253 33.84 4.98 18.40
N GLU A 254 34.91 5.37 17.71
CA GLU A 254 36.26 4.98 18.08
C GLU A 254 36.73 5.87 19.24
N CYS A 255 37.13 5.28 20.36
CA CYS A 255 37.58 6.02 21.55
C CYS A 255 39.10 6.07 21.74
N GLY A 256 39.89 5.62 20.75
CA GLY A 256 41.35 5.69 20.77
C GLY A 256 42.01 5.07 22.03
N GLY A 257 41.39 4.04 22.61
CA GLY A 257 41.87 3.38 23.82
C GLY A 257 41.52 4.05 25.16
N LYS A 258 40.68 5.11 25.17
CA LYS A 258 40.31 5.87 26.38
C LYS A 258 38.84 5.69 26.80
N CYS A 259 38.17 4.63 26.35
CA CYS A 259 36.80 4.36 26.73
C CYS A 259 36.68 4.07 28.23
N SER A 260 36.04 4.96 29.00
CA SER A 260 35.42 4.64 30.28
C SER A 260 34.07 5.36 30.37
N GLY A 261 32.98 4.61 30.57
CA GLY A 261 31.64 5.18 30.69
C GLY A 261 30.87 5.31 29.37
N ARG A 262 29.84 6.15 29.37
CA ARG A 262 28.96 6.39 28.21
C ARG A 262 29.68 7.23 27.15
N GLY A 263 29.28 7.06 25.90
CA GLY A 263 29.85 7.81 24.78
C GLY A 263 29.41 9.26 24.72
N PRO A 264 30.07 10.08 23.90
CA PRO A 264 29.72 11.49 23.75
C PRO A 264 28.35 11.72 23.08
N PHE A 265 27.75 10.69 22.47
CA PHE A 265 26.50 10.79 21.72
C PHE A 265 25.46 9.78 22.23
N GLU A 266 24.69 10.20 23.24
CA GLU A 266 23.65 9.37 23.87
C GLU A 266 22.25 9.59 23.29
N THR A 267 22.02 10.72 22.61
CA THR A 267 20.71 11.08 22.02
C THR A 267 20.84 11.48 20.56
N LEU A 268 19.72 11.47 19.83
CA LEU A 268 19.67 11.93 18.44
C LEU A 268 20.00 13.43 18.32
N GLU A 269 19.62 14.21 19.32
CA GLU A 269 19.94 15.63 19.42
C GLU A 269 21.46 15.83 19.56
N SER A 270 22.12 15.04 20.42
CA SER A 270 23.58 15.12 20.61
C SER A 270 24.37 14.79 19.33
N LEU A 271 23.84 13.91 18.47
CA LEU A 271 24.41 13.63 17.16
C LEU A 271 24.25 14.80 16.19
N SER A 272 23.11 15.48 16.25
CA SER A 272 22.76 16.59 15.36
C SER A 272 23.55 17.86 15.69
N GLU A 273 23.70 18.17 16.97
CA GLU A 273 24.44 19.35 17.46
C GLU A 273 25.95 19.25 17.25
N ALA A 274 26.50 18.04 17.20
CA ALA A 274 27.92 17.80 17.04
C ALA A 274 28.48 18.09 15.63
N GLY A 275 27.62 18.50 14.68
CA GLY A 275 28.04 18.82 13.31
C GLY A 275 28.64 17.62 12.56
N LEU A 276 28.25 16.40 12.96
CA LEU A 276 28.81 15.16 12.41
C LEU A 276 28.31 14.91 10.99
N ARG A 277 29.17 14.31 10.17
CA ARG A 277 28.77 13.72 8.89
C ARG A 277 28.58 12.23 9.10
N ILE A 278 27.33 11.78 9.01
CA ILE A 278 26.96 10.38 9.18
C ILE A 278 26.85 9.74 7.80
N ALA A 279 27.61 8.67 7.58
CA ALA A 279 27.45 7.84 6.39
C ALA A 279 26.29 6.86 6.60
N VAL A 280 25.35 6.83 5.67
CA VAL A 280 24.20 5.93 5.70
C VAL A 280 24.17 5.07 4.44
N ASN A 281 23.55 3.90 4.53
CA ASN A 281 23.28 3.10 3.36
C ASN A 281 22.01 3.66 2.67
N ALA A 282 22.18 4.22 1.48
CA ALA A 282 21.07 4.79 0.70
C ALA A 282 20.01 3.71 0.40
N GLY A 283 18.75 4.05 0.63
CA GLY A 283 17.61 3.15 0.54
C GLY A 283 17.47 2.19 1.73
N GLY A 284 18.40 2.20 2.67
CA GLY A 284 18.40 1.35 3.86
C GLY A 284 17.61 1.94 5.02
N THR A 285 17.52 1.20 6.12
CA THR A 285 16.86 1.59 7.39
C THR A 285 17.52 2.82 8.05
N ASN A 286 18.70 3.24 7.61
CA ASN A 286 19.48 4.33 8.20
C ASN A 286 19.33 5.67 7.46
N GLU A 287 18.72 5.66 6.27
CA GLU A 287 18.34 6.88 5.54
C GLU A 287 17.05 7.48 6.11
#